data_AF-A0A7Y0F053-F1
#
_entry.id   AF-A0A7Y0F053-F1
#
_cell.length_a   1.000
_cell.length_b   1.000
_cell.length_c   1.000
_cell.angle_alpha   90.00
_cell.angle_beta   90.00
_cell.angle_gamma   90.00
#
_symmetry.space_group_name_H-M   'P 1'
#
loop_
_entity.id
_entity.type
_entity.pdbx_description
1 polymer ?
#
loop_
_entity_poly.entity_id
_entity_poly.type
_entity_poly.pdbx_seq_one_letter_code
_entity_poly.pdbx_strand_id
1 'polypeptide(L)'
;MLYALQVAGSQNETTAEKSSYMEPLLSQLRSRLFRDGFRFRKYDGRYPGPPDIVLPKYRLMVFVDPCLWHDRSECKRKALPPETLRVWRDEHAAQWEETLRKRQELADEG
;
A
#
# COMPACT_ATOMS: atom_id res chain seq x y z
N MET A 1 -12.00 3.05 10.19
CA MET A 1 -10.84 2.84 9.28
C MET A 1 -10.87 3.89 8.17
N LEU A 2 -10.10 4.98 8.30
CA LEU A 2 -9.97 5.96 7.21
C LEU A 2 -8.91 5.42 6.25
N TYR A 3 -9.35 4.80 5.15
CA TYR A 3 -8.45 4.40 4.07
C TYR A 3 -7.78 5.64 3.49
N ALA A 4 -6.46 5.73 3.63
CA ALA A 4 -5.71 6.79 3.02
C ALA A 4 -5.73 6.66 1.49
N LEU A 5 -5.93 7.82 0.87
CA LEU A 5 -6.09 8.06 -0.55
C LEU A 5 -4.97 7.41 -1.39
N GLN A 6 -5.39 6.69 -2.43
CA GLN A 6 -4.56 6.03 -3.42
C GLN A 6 -3.51 6.98 -4.05
N VAL A 7 -2.22 6.77 -3.76
CA VAL A 7 -1.12 7.50 -4.42
C VAL A 7 -0.68 6.71 -5.65
N ALA A 8 -1.09 7.20 -6.81
CA ALA A 8 -0.92 6.54 -8.09
C ALA A 8 0.46 6.85 -8.72
N GLY A 9 1.48 5.99 -8.50
CA GLY A 9 2.82 6.13 -9.12
C GLY A 9 2.95 5.33 -10.41
N SER A 10 3.41 5.97 -11.49
CA SER A 10 3.61 5.37 -12.83
C SER A 10 4.63 4.24 -12.77
N GLN A 11 4.24 3.01 -13.09
CA GLN A 11 5.18 1.88 -13.17
C GLN A 11 5.69 1.76 -14.61
N ASN A 12 6.98 2.01 -14.83
CA ASN A 12 7.64 1.73 -16.11
C ASN A 12 8.59 0.51 -16.02
N GLU A 13 8.78 -0.09 -14.85
CA GLU A 13 9.64 -1.28 -14.67
C GLU A 13 8.95 -2.30 -13.74
N THR A 14 8.71 -3.51 -14.24
CA THR A 14 8.13 -4.63 -13.48
C THR A 14 9.25 -5.37 -12.75
N THR A 15 9.60 -4.91 -11.55
CA THR A 15 10.49 -5.65 -10.64
C THR A 15 9.66 -6.40 -9.59
N ALA A 16 9.96 -7.67 -9.34
CA ALA A 16 9.27 -8.46 -8.32
C ALA A 16 9.54 -7.96 -6.88
N GLU A 17 10.65 -7.25 -6.68
CA GLU A 17 11.00 -6.68 -5.37
C GLU A 17 10.08 -5.51 -5.00
N LYS A 18 9.26 -5.71 -3.96
CA LYS A 18 8.34 -4.70 -3.43
C LYS A 18 9.02 -3.37 -3.12
N SER A 19 10.23 -3.42 -2.55
CA SER A 19 11.04 -2.24 -2.21
C SER A 19 11.32 -1.36 -3.43
N SER A 20 11.63 -1.95 -4.58
CA SER A 20 12.03 -1.24 -5.80
C SER A 20 10.94 -0.28 -6.30
N TYR A 21 9.68 -0.75 -6.38
CA TYR A 21 8.58 0.08 -6.89
C TYR A 21 7.82 0.86 -5.81
N MET A 22 7.89 0.46 -4.54
CA MET A 22 7.18 1.13 -3.45
C MET A 22 7.97 2.28 -2.83
N GLU A 23 9.30 2.20 -2.75
CA GLU A 23 10.12 3.24 -2.11
C GLU A 23 9.99 4.63 -2.78
N PRO A 24 9.95 4.76 -4.13
CA PRO A 24 9.73 6.05 -4.76
C PRO A 24 8.35 6.66 -4.42
N LEU A 25 7.31 5.82 -4.42
CA LEU A 25 5.95 6.21 -4.05
C LEU A 25 5.85 6.68 -2.60
N LEU A 26 6.42 5.88 -1.70
CA LEU A 26 6.45 6.18 -0.28
C LEU A 26 7.27 7.44 0.01
N SER A 27 8.37 7.65 -0.72
CA SER A 27 9.18 8.88 -0.63
C SER A 27 8.36 10.13 -0.97
N GLN A 28 7.62 10.11 -2.09
CA GLN A 28 6.76 11.23 -2.50
C GLN A 28 5.67 11.53 -1.47
N LEU A 29 4.99 10.50 -0.97
CA LEU A 29 3.96 10.63 0.06
C LEU A 29 4.54 11.24 1.35
N ARG A 30 5.69 10.74 1.80
CA ARG A 30 6.39 11.23 2.99
C ARG A 30 6.81 12.69 2.84
N SER A 31 7.38 13.07 1.70
CA SER A 31 7.76 14.45 1.42
C SER A 31 6.57 15.38 1.46
N ARG A 32 5.41 14.96 0.94
CA ARG A 32 4.18 15.74 0.98
C ARG A 32 3.64 15.88 2.40
N LEU A 33 3.51 14.76 3.12
CA LEU A 33 3.04 14.77 4.52
C LEU A 33 3.91 15.67 5.41
N PHE A 34 5.23 15.61 5.24
CA PHE A 34 6.15 16.46 6.00
C PHE A 34 5.96 17.94 5.66
N ARG A 35 5.82 18.28 4.38
CA ARG A 35 5.56 19.65 3.91
C ARG A 35 4.24 20.20 4.45
N ASP A 36 3.22 19.35 4.57
CA ASP A 36 1.91 19.70 5.09
C ASP A 36 1.89 19.69 6.65
N GLY A 37 3.04 19.50 7.31
CA GLY A 37 3.20 19.59 8.77
C GLY A 37 2.84 18.32 9.55
N PHE A 38 2.60 17.19 8.87
CA PHE A 38 2.32 15.93 9.52
C PHE A 38 3.60 15.28 10.07
N ARG A 39 3.48 14.69 11.26
CA ARG A 39 4.52 13.85 11.88
C ARG A 39 4.08 12.41 11.84
N PHE A 40 4.94 11.55 11.30
CA PHE A 40 4.63 10.16 11.05
C PHE A 40 5.82 9.24 11.37
N ARG A 41 5.52 7.95 11.51
CA ARG A 41 6.50 6.85 11.61
C ARG A 41 6.46 6.05 10.31
N LYS A 42 7.63 5.65 9.80
CA LYS A 42 7.77 4.78 8.61
C LYS A 42 7.92 3.34 9.08
N TYR A 43 7.21 2.39 8.46
CA TYR A 43 7.34 0.95 8.71
C TYR A 43 7.35 0.59 10.20
N ASP A 44 6.27 0.92 10.89
CA ASP A 44 6.18 0.70 12.33
C ASP A 44 5.96 -0.80 12.64
N GLY A 45 7.04 -1.50 12.97
CA GLY A 45 7.06 -2.95 13.22
C GLY A 45 6.35 -3.42 14.50
N ARG A 46 5.74 -2.50 15.25
CA ARG A 46 4.95 -2.86 16.45
C ARG A 46 3.57 -3.43 16.11
N TYR A 47 3.14 -3.31 14.86
CA TYR A 47 1.81 -3.66 14.39
C TYR A 47 1.86 -4.89 13.47
N PRO A 48 0.94 -5.87 13.61
CA PRO A 48 0.82 -6.98 12.67
C PRO A 48 0.53 -6.46 11.25
N GLY A 49 1.35 -6.88 10.27
CA GLY A 49 1.29 -6.31 8.93
C GLY A 49 1.71 -4.84 8.94
N PRO A 50 3.01 -4.53 9.11
CA PRO A 50 3.49 -3.19 9.47
C PRO A 50 3.00 -2.12 8.48
N PRO A 51 2.29 -1.08 8.95
CA PRO A 51 1.84 0.02 8.11
C PRO A 51 3.03 0.77 7.49
N ASP A 52 2.86 1.22 6.25
CA ASP A 52 3.89 2.01 5.56
C ASP A 52 4.09 3.36 6.26
N ILE A 53 2.99 3.97 6.70
CA ILE A 53 2.97 5.23 7.44
C ILE A 53 2.00 5.15 8.62
N VAL A 54 2.47 5.50 9.82
CA VAL A 54 1.63 5.69 11.01
C VAL A 54 1.63 7.15 11.39
N LEU A 55 0.44 7.70 11.66
CA LEU A 55 0.19 9.07 12.08
C LEU A 55 -0.41 9.07 13.51
N PRO A 56 0.41 8.97 14.57
CA PRO A 56 -0.08 8.71 15.93
C PRO A 56 -1.02 9.78 16.46
N LYS A 57 -0.75 11.06 16.13
CA LYS A 57 -1.61 12.19 16.52
C LYS A 57 -3.04 12.02 16.03
N TYR A 58 -3.23 11.41 14.87
CA TYR A 58 -4.50 11.28 14.19
C TYR A 58 -5.11 9.89 14.36
N ARG A 59 -4.45 8.99 15.11
CA ARG A 59 -4.82 7.57 15.23
C ARG A 59 -5.10 6.95 13.85
N LEU A 60 -4.21 7.23 12.91
CA LEU A 60 -4.36 6.85 11.51
C LEU A 60 -3.18 6.00 11.07
N MET A 61 -3.48 4.86 10.46
CA MET A 61 -2.52 3.98 9.79
C MET A 61 -2.78 4.01 8.30
N VAL A 62 -1.71 4.06 7.51
CA VAL A 62 -1.75 4.18 6.06
C VAL A 62 -0.98 3.03 5.45
N PHE A 63 -1.67 2.29 4.61
CA PHE A 63 -1.13 1.22 3.77
C PHE A 63 -1.10 1.70 2.33
N VAL A 64 0.05 1.57 1.68
CA VAL A 64 0.22 1.92 0.27
C VAL A 64 0.36 0.61 -0.50
N ASP A 65 -0.64 0.29 -1.30
CA ASP A 65 -0.66 -0.94 -2.10
C ASP A 65 -0.48 -0.62 -3.59
N PRO A 66 0.27 -1.45 -4.33
CA PRO A 66 0.40 -1.29 -5.76
C PRO A 66 -0.95 -1.49 -6.46
N CYS A 67 -1.17 -0.80 -7.58
CA CYS A 67 -2.39 -0.95 -8.41
C CYS A 67 -2.56 -2.37 -8.99
N LEU A 68 -1.59 -3.27 -8.80
CA LEU A 68 -1.69 -4.71 -9.12
C LEU A 68 -2.78 -5.44 -8.32
N TRP A 69 -3.09 -4.98 -7.11
CA TRP A 69 -4.11 -5.60 -6.24
C TRP A 69 -5.52 -5.04 -6.43
N HIS A 70 -5.65 -3.86 -7.04
CA HIS A 70 -6.94 -3.20 -7.19
C HIS A 70 -7.68 -3.71 -8.42
N ASP A 71 -9.01 -3.68 -8.37
CA ASP A 71 -9.81 -4.02 -9.54
C ASP A 71 -9.55 -3.01 -10.68
N ARG A 72 -9.51 -3.55 -11.90
CA ARG A 72 -9.26 -2.82 -13.14
C ARG A 72 -10.34 -1.79 -13.42
N SER A 73 -11.54 -2.03 -12.93
CA SER A 73 -12.66 -1.09 -12.95
C SER A 73 -12.31 0.21 -12.22
N GLU A 74 -11.42 0.16 -11.22
CA GLU A 74 -11.07 1.29 -10.35
C GLU A 74 -9.73 1.97 -10.73
N CYS A 75 -8.83 1.29 -11.45
CA CYS A 75 -7.51 1.84 -11.81
C CYS A 75 -7.43 2.37 -13.26
N LYS A 76 -7.53 3.70 -13.43
CA LYS A 76 -7.44 4.40 -14.73
C LYS A 76 -6.17 4.12 -15.55
N ARG A 77 -5.08 3.69 -14.91
CA ARG A 77 -3.76 3.55 -15.53
C ARG A 77 -3.50 2.16 -16.15
N LYS A 78 -4.40 1.19 -15.96
CA LYS A 78 -4.42 -0.14 -16.63
C LYS A 78 -3.00 -0.75 -16.83
N ALA A 79 -2.20 -0.81 -15.76
CA ALA A 79 -0.73 -0.96 -15.85
C ALA A 79 -0.20 -2.23 -16.53
N LEU A 80 -0.97 -3.33 -16.57
CA LEU A 80 -0.53 -4.61 -17.16
C LEU A 80 -1.63 -5.25 -18.02
N PRO A 81 -1.32 -6.18 -18.95
CA PRO A 81 -2.34 -6.99 -19.63
C PRO A 81 -3.19 -7.84 -18.66
N PRO A 82 -4.46 -8.17 -18.98
CA PRO A 82 -5.36 -8.86 -18.05
C PRO A 82 -4.85 -10.23 -17.63
N GLU A 83 -4.22 -10.95 -18.56
CA GLU A 83 -3.71 -12.29 -18.36
C GLU A 83 -2.53 -12.31 -17.37
N THR A 84 -1.56 -11.41 -17.54
CA THR A 84 -0.43 -11.26 -16.63
C THR A 84 -0.88 -10.88 -15.22
N LEU A 85 -1.88 -9.99 -15.11
CA LEU A 85 -2.45 -9.64 -13.81
C LEU A 85 -3.15 -10.82 -13.14
N ARG A 86 -3.86 -11.65 -13.91
CA ARG A 86 -4.52 -12.84 -13.39
C ARG A 86 -3.51 -13.83 -12.83
N VAL A 87 -2.49 -14.19 -13.61
CA VAL A 87 -1.41 -15.11 -13.17
C VAL A 87 -0.76 -14.58 -11.89
N TRP A 88 -0.39 -13.30 -11.88
CA TRP A 88 0.24 -12.69 -10.71
C TRP A 88 -0.68 -12.70 -9.48
N ARG A 89 -1.97 -12.38 -9.66
CA ARG A 89 -2.95 -12.44 -8.58
C ARG A 89 -3.10 -13.84 -8.03
N ASP A 90 -3.20 -14.84 -8.90
CA ASP A 90 -3.38 -16.23 -8.48
C ASP A 90 -2.17 -16.73 -7.67
N GLU A 91 -0.95 -16.35 -8.09
CA GLU A 91 0.29 -16.70 -7.37
C GLU A 91 0.39 -16.04 -5.99
N HIS A 92 -0.12 -14.81 -5.83
CA HIS A 92 0.07 -14.02 -4.62
C HIS A 92 -1.21 -13.89 -3.76
N ALA A 93 -2.35 -14.46 -4.19
CA ALA A 93 -3.65 -14.35 -3.53
C ALA A 93 -3.60 -14.74 -2.04
N ALA A 94 -3.00 -15.89 -1.72
CA ALA A 94 -2.88 -16.36 -0.34
C ALA A 94 -2.08 -15.40 0.55
N GLN A 95 -1.02 -14.79 0.01
CA GLN A 95 -0.21 -13.79 0.73
C GLN A 95 -1.02 -12.51 0.99
N TRP A 96 -1.87 -12.14 0.03
CA TRP A 96 -2.75 -10.98 0.14
C TRP A 96 -3.87 -11.20 1.16
N GLU A 97 -4.52 -12.36 1.14
CA GLU A 97 -5.54 -12.73 2.13
C GLU A 97 -4.99 -12.67 3.55
N GLU A 98 -3.76 -13.17 3.76
CA GLU A 98 -3.08 -13.08 5.05
C GLU A 98 -2.76 -11.63 5.44
N THR A 99 -2.39 -10.80 4.48
CA THR A 99 -2.18 -9.36 4.70
C THR A 99 -3.47 -8.66 5.12
N LEU A 100 -4.60 -8.99 4.47
CA LEU A 100 -5.91 -8.46 4.82
C LEU A 100 -6.34 -8.89 6.23
N ARG A 101 -6.09 -10.16 6.60
CA ARG A 101 -6.37 -10.68 7.95
C ARG A 101 -5.67 -9.85 9.03
N LYS A 102 -4.36 -9.62 8.87
CA LYS A 102 -3.55 -8.80 9.81
C LYS A 102 -4.04 -7.36 9.90
N ARG A 103 -4.48 -6.78 8.78
CA ARG A 103 -5.06 -5.43 8.77
C ARG A 103 -6.42 -5.38 9.47
N GLN A 104 -7.20 -6.45 9.38
CA GLN A 104 -8.46 -6.57 10.12
C GLN A 104 -8.21 -6.70 11.62
N GLU A 105 -7.21 -7.49 12.03
CA GLU A 105 -6.79 -7.57 13.44
C GLU A 105 -6.45 -6.17 14.01
N LEU A 106 -5.70 -5.36 13.25
CA LEU A 106 -5.42 -3.96 13.62
C LEU A 106 -6.68 -3.09 13.73
N ALA A 107 -7.67 -3.33 12.87
CA ALA A 107 -8.92 -2.58 12.89
C ALA A 107 -9.73 -2.87 14.16
N ASP A 108 -9.69 -4.11 14.59
CA ASP A 108 -10.43 -4.62 15.74
C ASP A 108 -9.75 -4.19 17.06
N GLU A 109 -8.43 -3.93 17.04
CA GLU A 109 -7.65 -3.41 18.17
C GLU A 109 -7.88 -1.91 18.49
N GLY A 110 -8.44 -1.12 17.55
CA GLY A 110 -8.86 0.28 17.74
C GLY A 110 -7.83 1.35 17.31
#